data_AF-A0A8U0N894-F1
#
_entry.id   AF-A0A8U0N894-F1
#
_cell.length_a   1.000
_cell.length_b   1.000
_cell.length_c   1.000
_cell.angle_alpha   90.00
_cell.angle_beta   90.00
_cell.angle_gamma   90.00
#
_symmetry.space_group_name_H-M   'P 1'
#
loop_
_entity.id
_entity.type
_entity.pdbx_description
1 polymer ?
#
loop_
_entity_poly.entity_id
_entity_poly.type
_entity_poly.pdbx_seq_one_letter_code
_entity_poly.pdbx_strand_id
1 'polypeptide(L)'
;MRLFLSVLLVTLALCCSKANGITCPALVTEVESFLFLDMSAYKSVLQTLFDPPQEVIEAKMTVKACTDQMSLENKMLISSTLAKAMKNCQ
;
A
#
# COMPACT_ATOMS: atom_id res chain seq x y z
N MET A 1 7.48 -23.97 -36.29
CA MET A 1 6.19 -23.31 -35.99
C MET A 1 6.37 -22.46 -34.73
N ARG A 2 6.19 -21.14 -34.85
CA ARG A 2 6.48 -20.13 -33.80
C ARG A 2 5.34 -19.94 -32.78
N LEU A 3 4.36 -20.84 -32.75
CA LEU A 3 3.14 -20.73 -31.93
C LEU A 3 3.44 -20.63 -30.43
N PHE A 4 4.49 -21.33 -29.95
CA PHE A 4 4.92 -21.26 -28.56
C PHE A 4 5.24 -19.83 -28.11
N LEU A 5 5.82 -19.01 -28.99
CA LEU A 5 6.21 -17.63 -28.67
C LEU A 5 4.99 -16.72 -28.61
N SER A 6 4.03 -16.90 -29.53
CA SER A 6 2.75 -16.18 -29.52
C SER A 6 1.91 -16.54 -28.29
N VAL A 7 1.84 -17.81 -27.92
CA VAL A 7 1.12 -18.28 -26.73
C VAL A 7 1.78 -17.71 -25.47
N LEU A 8 3.10 -17.76 -25.34
CA LEU A 8 3.83 -17.17 -24.22
C LEU A 8 3.54 -15.68 -24.05
N LEU A 9 3.57 -14.91 -25.14
CA LEU A 9 3.30 -13.48 -25.10
C LEU A 9 1.86 -13.17 -24.70
N VAL A 10 0.88 -13.95 -25.15
CA VAL A 10 -0.52 -13.82 -24.74
C VAL A 10 -0.70 -14.20 -23.27
N THR A 11 -0.05 -15.26 -22.79
CA THR A 11 -0.08 -15.65 -21.37
C THR A 11 0.57 -14.60 -20.49
N LEU A 12 1.72 -14.04 -20.89
CA LEU A 12 2.38 -12.92 -20.20
C LEU A 12 1.49 -11.67 -20.18
N ALA A 13 0.87 -11.32 -21.31
CA ALA A 13 -0.07 -10.21 -21.38
C ALA A 13 -1.27 -10.42 -20.47
N LEU A 14 -1.82 -11.64 -20.39
CA LEU A 14 -2.95 -11.99 -19.51
C LEU A 14 -2.57 -12.10 -18.03
N CYS A 15 -1.34 -12.56 -17.73
CA CYS A 15 -0.80 -12.58 -16.37
C CYS A 15 -0.49 -11.16 -15.86
N CYS A 16 0.00 -10.29 -16.74
CA CYS A 16 0.29 -8.89 -16.43
C CYS A 16 -0.94 -7.98 -16.53
N SER A 17 -2.01 -8.37 -17.25
CA SER A 17 -3.27 -7.62 -17.33
C SER A 17 -4.14 -7.79 -16.07
N LYS A 18 -3.74 -8.65 -15.14
CA LYS A 18 -4.41 -8.83 -13.84
C LYS A 18 -4.06 -7.74 -12.82
N ALA A 19 -3.35 -6.70 -13.23
CA ALA A 19 -3.33 -5.44 -12.50
C ALA A 19 -4.64 -4.70 -12.78
N ASN A 20 -5.75 -5.18 -12.20
CA ASN A 20 -6.92 -4.33 -12.05
C ASN A 20 -6.44 -3.12 -11.23
N GLY A 21 -6.51 -1.91 -11.77
CA GLY A 21 -6.07 -0.69 -11.09
C GLY A 21 -6.88 -0.31 -9.83
N ILE A 22 -7.68 -1.27 -9.35
CA ILE A 22 -8.40 -1.22 -8.08
C ILE A 22 -7.37 -1.30 -6.96
N THR A 23 -7.34 -0.26 -6.13
CA THR A 23 -6.44 -0.22 -4.98
C THR A 23 -6.83 -1.30 -3.95
N CYS A 24 -5.83 -2.00 -3.40
CA CYS A 24 -6.04 -2.98 -2.34
C CYS A 24 -6.66 -2.31 -1.10
N PRO A 25 -7.85 -2.71 -0.61
CA PRO A 25 -8.48 -2.09 0.54
C PRO A 25 -7.61 -2.14 1.80
N ALA A 26 -6.88 -3.25 2.02
CA ALA A 26 -5.97 -3.40 3.14
C ALA A 26 -4.83 -2.37 3.11
N LEU A 27 -4.33 -2.02 1.92
CA LEU A 27 -3.31 -0.98 1.76
C LEU A 27 -3.87 0.41 2.10
N VAL A 28 -5.11 0.70 1.67
CA VAL A 28 -5.77 1.98 2.00
C VAL A 28 -5.91 2.12 3.53
N THR A 29 -6.44 1.09 4.19
CA THR A 29 -6.58 1.08 5.65
C THR A 29 -5.23 1.20 6.36
N GLU A 30 -4.18 0.53 5.85
CA GLU A 30 -2.84 0.60 6.43
C GLU A 30 -2.25 2.02 6.34
N VAL A 31 -2.36 2.67 5.19
CA VAL A 31 -1.82 4.02 4.97
C VAL A 31 -2.59 5.06 5.78
N GLU A 32 -3.92 4.99 5.82
CA GLU A 32 -4.73 5.88 6.67
C GLU A 32 -4.37 5.70 8.14
N SER A 33 -4.25 4.45 8.58
CA SER A 33 -3.84 4.13 9.96
C SER A 33 -2.44 4.64 10.27
N PHE A 34 -1.51 4.51 9.34
CA PHE A 34 -0.13 5.00 9.49
C PHE A 34 -0.09 6.51 9.72
N LEU A 35 -0.86 7.27 8.94
CA LEU A 35 -0.90 8.74 9.01
C LEU A 35 -1.58 9.26 10.28
N PHE A 36 -2.71 8.65 10.69
CA PHE A 36 -3.62 9.28 11.64
C PHE A 36 -3.77 8.58 13.00
N LEU A 37 -3.46 7.29 13.11
CA LEU A 37 -3.51 6.60 14.42
C LEU A 37 -2.24 6.83 15.22
N ASP A 38 -2.31 6.64 16.53
CA ASP A 38 -1.12 6.59 17.38
C ASP A 38 -0.30 5.29 17.12
N MET A 39 0.92 5.25 17.67
CA MET A 39 1.83 4.12 17.48
C MET A 39 1.25 2.77 17.92
N SER A 40 0.54 2.72 19.05
CA SER A 40 0.02 1.45 19.58
C SER A 40 -1.12 0.95 18.72
N ALA A 41 -2.06 1.83 18.36
CA ALA A 41 -3.18 1.50 17.49
C ALA A 41 -2.70 1.06 16.11
N TYR A 42 -1.74 1.76 15.52
CA TYR A 42 -1.16 1.39 14.22
C TYR A 42 -0.46 0.03 14.25
N LYS A 43 0.31 -0.28 15.31
CA LYS A 43 0.95 -1.59 15.47
C LYS A 43 -0.08 -2.72 15.48
N SER A 44 -1.18 -2.53 16.19
CA SER A 44 -2.30 -3.50 16.20
C SER A 44 -2.91 -3.69 14.81
N VAL A 45 -3.04 -2.61 14.03
CA VAL A 45 -3.51 -2.69 12.63
C VAL A 45 -2.56 -3.52 11.78
N LEU A 46 -1.24 -3.30 11.86
CA LEU A 46 -0.25 -4.08 11.11
C LEU A 46 -0.33 -5.57 11.44
N GLN A 47 -0.42 -5.91 12.72
CA GLN A 47 -0.53 -7.30 13.19
C GLN A 47 -1.83 -7.95 12.71
N THR A 48 -2.95 -7.23 12.77
CA THR A 48 -4.27 -7.78 12.43
C THR A 48 -4.45 -7.96 10.93
N LEU A 49 -3.93 -7.02 10.11
CA LEU A 49 -4.13 -7.05 8.65
C LEU A 49 -3.16 -7.97 7.93
N PHE A 50 -1.93 -8.12 8.42
CA PHE A 50 -0.85 -8.75 7.64
C PHE A 50 -0.06 -9.82 8.39
N ASP A 51 -0.17 -9.92 9.71
CA ASP A 51 0.66 -10.78 10.57
C ASP A 51 2.17 -10.79 10.18
N PRO A 52 2.81 -9.61 10.05
CA PRO A 52 4.15 -9.53 9.50
C PRO A 52 5.23 -9.93 10.53
N PRO A 53 6.42 -10.34 10.08
CA PRO A 53 7.55 -10.58 10.98
C PRO A 53 7.89 -9.34 11.82
N GLN A 54 8.41 -9.58 13.02
CA GLN A 54 8.74 -8.53 13.99
C GLN A 54 9.71 -7.46 13.42
N GLU A 55 10.65 -7.87 12.56
CA GLU A 55 11.57 -6.96 11.86
C GLU A 55 10.84 -5.93 10.99
N VAL A 56 9.78 -6.35 10.29
CA VAL A 56 8.98 -5.46 9.44
C VAL A 56 8.18 -4.48 10.28
N ILE A 57 7.65 -4.94 11.42
CA ILE A 57 6.96 -4.08 12.38
C ILE A 57 7.91 -3.00 12.87
N GLU A 58 9.11 -3.36 13.32
CA GLU A 58 10.11 -2.41 13.83
C GLU A 58 10.49 -1.38 12.77
N ALA A 59 10.78 -1.81 11.55
CA ALA A 59 11.08 -0.90 10.44
C ALA A 59 9.94 0.09 10.19
N LYS A 60 8.69 -0.39 10.14
CA LYS A 60 7.51 0.47 9.99
C LYS A 60 7.32 1.44 11.15
N MET A 61 7.54 0.98 12.38
CA MET A 61 7.44 1.82 13.58
C MET A 61 8.52 2.92 13.61
N THR A 62 9.73 2.65 13.12
CA THR A 62 10.78 3.67 12.98
C THR A 62 10.35 4.78 12.03
N VAL A 63 9.81 4.43 10.85
CA VAL A 63 9.32 5.45 9.90
C VAL A 63 8.13 6.21 10.48
N LYS A 64 7.20 5.52 11.15
CA LYS A 64 6.06 6.15 11.81
C LYS A 64 6.49 7.20 12.83
N ALA A 65 7.52 6.93 13.64
CA ALA A 65 8.02 7.89 14.63
C ALA A 65 8.49 9.22 13.99
N CYS A 66 9.01 9.18 12.76
CA CYS A 66 9.32 10.39 11.99
C CYS A 66 8.05 11.04 11.44
N THR A 67 7.14 10.26 10.86
CA THR A 67 5.88 10.78 10.29
C THR A 67 4.98 11.41 11.36
N ASP A 68 5.01 10.92 12.59
CA ASP A 68 4.20 11.48 13.69
C ASP A 68 4.66 12.85 14.16
N GLN A 69 5.90 13.26 13.83
CA GLN A 69 6.37 14.62 14.06
C GLN A 69 5.88 15.62 13.00
N MET A 70 5.26 15.14 11.91
CA MET A 70 4.72 16.01 10.88
C MET A 70 3.46 16.72 11.37
N SER A 71 3.27 17.96 10.93
CA SER A 71 2.02 18.69 11.16
C SER A 71 0.82 17.95 10.56
N LEU A 72 -0.35 18.13 11.17
CA LEU A 72 -1.59 17.57 10.66
C LEU A 72 -1.86 18.02 9.22
N GLU A 73 -1.53 19.27 8.88
CA GLU A 73 -1.66 19.80 7.52
C GLU A 73 -0.83 18.99 6.51
N ASN A 74 0.42 18.67 6.82
CA ASN A 74 1.27 17.87 5.94
C ASN A 74 0.75 16.44 5.80
N LYS A 75 0.26 15.82 6.89
CA LYS A 75 -0.39 14.49 6.85
C LYS A 75 -1.63 14.50 5.96
N MET A 76 -2.45 15.56 6.04
CA MET A 76 -3.63 15.75 5.18
C MET A 76 -3.26 15.95 3.71
N LEU A 77 -2.21 16.73 3.42
CA LEU A 77 -1.71 16.91 2.06
C LEU A 77 -1.27 15.57 1.43
N ILE A 78 -0.56 14.73 2.20
CA ILE A 78 -0.18 13.37 1.77
C ILE A 78 -1.42 12.54 1.47
N SER A 79 -2.35 12.44 2.43
CA SER A 79 -3.59 11.67 2.25
C SER A 79 -4.38 12.12 1.01
N SER A 80 -4.55 13.43 0.82
CA SER A 80 -5.26 13.97 -0.34
C SER A 80 -4.56 13.68 -1.67
N THR A 81 -3.24 13.65 -1.67
CA THR A 81 -2.42 13.32 -2.85
C THR A 81 -2.57 11.85 -3.22
N LEU A 82 -2.52 10.97 -2.22
CA LEU A 82 -2.73 9.54 -2.41
C LEU A 82 -4.15 9.25 -2.91
N ALA A 83 -5.17 9.92 -2.36
CA ALA A 83 -6.55 9.81 -2.83
C ALA A 83 -6.70 10.20 -4.31
N LYS A 84 -6.00 11.25 -4.76
CA LYS A 84 -5.98 11.63 -6.18
C LYS A 84 -5.26 10.60 -7.05
N ALA A 85 -4.13 10.07 -6.58
CA ALA A 85 -3.37 9.06 -7.31
C ALA A 85 -4.20 7.78 -7.51
N MET A 86 -4.90 7.32 -6.48
CA MET A 86 -5.76 6.12 -6.55
C MET A 86 -6.90 6.27 -7.57
N LYS A 87 -7.49 7.47 -7.69
CA LYS A 87 -8.53 7.75 -8.70
C LYS A 87 -8.02 7.69 -10.14
N ASN A 88 -6.75 8.02 -10.36
CA ASN A 88 -6.14 8.01 -11.70
C ASN A 88 -5.74 6.60 -12.16
N CYS A 89 -5.71 5.63 -11.25
CA CYS A 89 -5.40 4.23 -11.58
C CYS A 89 -6.66 3.42 -11.98
N GLN A 90 -7.85 4.01 -11.88
CA GLN A 90 -9.13 3.36 -12.17
C GLN A 90 -9.55 3.57 -13.63
#